data_AF-A0A1I0TXK4-F1
#
_entry.id   AF-A0A1I0TXK4-F1
#
_cell.length_a   1.000
_cell.length_b   1.000
_cell.length_c   1.000
_cell.angle_alpha   90.00
_cell.angle_beta   90.00
_cell.angle_gamma   90.00
#
_symmetry.space_group_name_H-M   'P 1'
#
loop_
_entity.id
_entity.type
_entity.pdbx_description
1 polymer ?
#
loop_
_entity_poly.entity_id
_entity_poly.type
_entity_poly.pdbx_seq_one_letter_code
_entity_poly.pdbx_strand_id
1 'polypeptide(L)'
;MSKVSLCLIAMIFLVSCGQNKKYDQNQYNIQFLYNPWINLDFNTGVVEVSVAKYRDTIHIAEKDKKLIMDSFNDNGIGSLEGNIFVDSKRAIMPPDNFQFKVIKGRKRLSDITVSNTDPITDGKNKRILNFKKTVADVLNRNNDFKAAKQAFAQSGVVIY
;
A
#
# COMPACT_ATOMS: atom_id res chain seq x y z
N MET A 1 -2.43 39.98 -31.88
CA MET A 1 -1.81 38.84 -31.18
C MET A 1 -1.75 37.67 -32.16
N SER A 2 -0.55 37.14 -32.45
CA SER A 2 -0.41 36.10 -33.49
C SER A 2 -1.02 34.78 -33.02
N LYS A 3 -1.62 34.03 -33.95
CA LYS A 3 -2.15 32.67 -33.70
C LYS A 3 -1.09 31.72 -33.10
N VAL A 4 0.19 32.03 -33.32
CA VAL A 4 1.34 31.30 -32.81
C VAL A 4 1.49 31.48 -31.29
N SER A 5 1.27 32.68 -30.75
CA SER A 5 1.32 32.92 -29.30
C SER A 5 0.21 32.20 -28.53
N LEU A 6 -0.98 32.04 -29.14
CA LEU A 6 -2.10 31.34 -28.51
C LEU A 6 -1.84 29.82 -28.42
N CYS A 7 -1.21 29.23 -29.44
CA CYS A 7 -0.82 27.82 -29.43
C CYS A 7 0.30 27.52 -28.43
N LEU A 8 1.26 28.43 -28.24
CA LEU A 8 2.34 28.23 -27.28
C LEU A 8 1.83 28.22 -25.83
N ILE A 9 0.86 29.10 -25.51
CA ILE A 9 0.22 29.15 -24.20
C ILE A 9 -0.61 27.88 -23.98
N ALA A 10 -1.35 27.40 -24.99
CA ALA A 10 -2.10 26.14 -24.90
C ALA A 10 -1.21 24.90 -24.69
N MET A 11 0.00 24.87 -25.28
CA MET A 11 0.96 23.78 -25.02
C MET A 11 1.53 23.80 -23.61
N ILE A 12 1.75 24.98 -23.01
CA ILE A 12 2.23 25.08 -21.62
C ILE A 12 1.18 24.56 -20.63
N PHE A 13 -0.12 24.74 -20.92
CA PHE A 13 -1.20 24.19 -20.08
C PHE A 13 -1.34 22.66 -20.17
N LEU A 14 -0.88 22.02 -21.25
CA LEU A 14 -0.91 20.55 -21.40
C LEU A 14 0.26 19.84 -20.70
N VAL A 15 1.32 20.56 -20.31
CA VAL A 15 2.43 19.99 -19.51
C VAL A 15 2.07 19.90 -18.02
N SER A 16 0.95 20.46 -17.59
CA SER A 16 0.42 20.30 -16.23
C SER A 16 -0.38 19.00 -16.02
N CYS A 17 -0.13 17.96 -16.84
CA CYS A 17 -0.52 16.60 -16.50
C CYS A 17 0.24 16.19 -15.24
N GLY A 18 -0.50 16.04 -14.14
CA GLY A 18 0.01 15.91 -12.78
C GLY A 18 1.24 15.03 -12.68
N GLN A 19 2.29 15.57 -12.04
CA GLN A 19 3.46 14.79 -11.66
C GLN A 19 3.00 13.56 -10.87
N ASN A 20 2.95 12.40 -11.53
CA ASN A 20 2.77 11.13 -10.84
C ASN A 20 3.96 10.99 -9.88
N LYS A 21 3.70 11.24 -8.60
CA LYS A 21 4.68 11.16 -7.52
C LYS A 21 5.24 9.73 -7.49
N LYS A 22 6.43 9.55 -8.06
CA LYS A 22 7.10 8.25 -8.14
C LYS A 22 7.59 7.82 -6.76
N TYR A 23 7.61 6.51 -6.54
CA TYR A 23 8.22 5.91 -5.38
C TYR A 23 9.73 6.16 -5.40
N ASP A 24 10.22 6.75 -4.31
CA ASP A 24 11.63 6.93 -4.01
C ASP A 24 11.81 6.46 -2.57
N GLN A 25 12.59 5.40 -2.37
CA GLN A 25 12.83 4.80 -1.04
C GLN A 25 13.43 5.78 -0.02
N ASN A 26 14.08 6.85 -0.47
CA ASN A 26 14.62 7.89 0.41
C ASN A 26 13.55 8.89 0.86
N GLN A 27 12.47 9.02 0.08
CA GLN A 27 11.38 9.94 0.36
C GLN A 27 10.16 9.26 0.94
N TYR A 28 9.88 8.03 0.52
CA TYR A 28 8.68 7.29 0.85
C TYR A 28 9.03 6.03 1.62
N ASN A 29 8.18 5.69 2.58
CA ASN A 29 8.12 4.38 3.20
C ASN A 29 6.65 3.94 3.24
N ILE A 30 6.43 2.63 3.12
CA ILE A 30 5.11 2.02 3.21
C ILE A 30 5.12 1.06 4.38
N GLN A 31 4.20 1.25 5.32
CA GLN A 31 4.01 0.30 6.42
C GLN A 31 2.73 -0.48 6.17
N PHE A 32 2.81 -1.80 6.13
CA PHE A 32 1.66 -2.68 5.99
C PHE A 32 1.29 -3.25 7.34
N LEU A 33 0.02 -3.14 7.70
CA LEU A 33 -0.57 -3.75 8.88
C LEU A 33 -1.53 -4.84 8.41
N TYR A 34 -1.15 -6.09 8.64
CA TYR A 34 -1.93 -7.29 8.36
C TYR A 34 -2.56 -7.80 9.65
N ASN A 35 -3.87 -7.56 9.83
CA ASN A 35 -4.48 -7.63 11.16
C ASN A 35 -3.78 -6.57 12.08
N PRO A 36 -4.27 -6.23 13.29
CA PRO A 36 -3.53 -5.29 14.14
C PRO A 36 -2.23 -5.89 14.72
N TRP A 37 -1.83 -7.08 14.26
CA TRP A 37 -0.81 -7.91 14.88
C TRP A 37 0.43 -8.14 14.02
N ILE A 38 0.42 -7.91 12.71
CA ILE A 38 1.61 -8.04 11.86
C ILE A 38 1.87 -6.68 11.21
N ASN A 39 2.98 -6.04 11.58
CA ASN A 39 3.42 -4.78 10.99
C ASN A 39 4.69 -5.01 10.16
N LEU A 40 4.64 -4.70 8.87
CA LEU A 40 5.76 -4.81 7.94
C LEU A 40 6.18 -3.42 7.48
N ASP A 41 7.43 -3.06 7.74
CA ASP A 41 8.05 -1.85 7.19
C ASP A 41 8.71 -2.17 5.85
N PHE A 42 8.20 -1.63 4.75
CA PHE A 42 8.60 -2.03 3.41
C PHE A 42 10.07 -1.70 3.08
N ASN A 43 10.55 -0.53 3.50
CA ASN A 43 11.93 -0.12 3.21
C ASN A 43 12.95 -0.97 3.95
N THR A 44 12.64 -1.35 5.19
CA THR A 44 13.55 -2.14 6.02
C THR A 44 13.34 -3.65 5.89
N GLY A 45 12.17 -4.09 5.41
CA GLY A 45 11.75 -5.50 5.40
C GLY A 45 11.44 -6.07 6.78
N VAL A 46 11.51 -5.26 7.84
CA VAL A 46 11.30 -5.72 9.22
C VAL A 46 9.81 -6.03 9.43
N VAL A 47 9.55 -7.21 9.97
CA VAL A 47 8.23 -7.62 10.46
C VAL A 47 8.23 -7.70 11.97
N GLU A 48 7.29 -6.96 12.55
CA GLU A 48 6.96 -7.04 13.94
C GLU A 48 5.62 -7.76 14.10
N VAL A 49 5.63 -8.87 14.84
CA VAL A 49 4.40 -9.56 15.22
C VAL A 49 4.08 -9.21 16.68
N SER A 50 3.00 -8.46 16.87
CA SER A 50 2.54 -7.97 18.18
C SER A 50 1.89 -9.06 19.06
N VAL A 51 2.00 -10.33 18.67
CA VAL A 51 1.69 -11.49 19.52
C VAL A 51 3.00 -12.18 19.86
N ALA A 52 3.25 -12.40 21.16
CA ALA A 52 4.40 -13.14 21.67
C ALA A 52 5.81 -12.59 21.34
N LYS A 53 5.95 -11.27 21.08
CA LYS A 53 7.25 -10.59 20.89
C LYS A 53 8.15 -11.22 19.80
N TYR A 54 7.56 -11.79 18.76
CA TYR A 54 8.32 -12.27 17.61
C TYR A 54 8.68 -11.08 16.70
N ARG A 55 9.99 -10.85 16.54
CA ARG A 55 10.53 -9.86 15.60
C ARG A 55 11.44 -10.58 14.64
N ASP A 56 11.21 -10.37 13.35
CA ASP A 56 11.99 -10.99 12.29
C ASP A 56 12.11 -10.06 11.09
N THR A 57 13.02 -10.36 10.18
CA THR A 57 13.24 -9.60 8.95
C THR A 57 12.77 -10.44 7.77
N ILE A 58 11.76 -9.96 7.06
CA ILE A 58 11.31 -10.58 5.82
C ILE A 58 12.18 -10.10 4.67
N HIS A 59 12.81 -11.05 4.00
CA HIS A 59 13.62 -10.77 2.83
C HIS A 59 12.73 -10.75 1.59
N ILE A 60 12.32 -9.57 1.15
CA ILE A 60 11.62 -9.38 -0.12
C ILE A 60 12.67 -9.35 -1.23
N ALA A 61 12.56 -10.26 -2.20
CA ALA A 61 13.46 -10.29 -3.35
C ALA A 61 13.38 -8.98 -4.15
N GLU A 62 14.49 -8.55 -4.74
CA GLU A 62 14.54 -7.28 -5.51
C GLU A 62 13.50 -7.20 -6.63
N LYS A 63 13.21 -8.34 -7.29
CA LYS A 63 12.13 -8.43 -8.29
C LYS A 63 10.75 -8.11 -7.70
N ASP A 64 10.49 -8.54 -6.47
CA ASP A 64 9.22 -8.37 -5.79
C ASP A 64 9.10 -6.96 -5.18
N LYS A 65 10.21 -6.39 -4.69
CA LYS A 65 10.28 -4.96 -4.33
C LYS A 65 9.94 -4.08 -5.52
N LYS A 66 10.52 -4.38 -6.69
CA LYS A 66 10.23 -3.65 -7.93
C LYS A 66 8.74 -3.71 -8.28
N LEU A 67 8.10 -4.87 -8.17
CA LEU A 67 6.65 -5.01 -8.43
C LEU A 67 5.80 -4.10 -7.53
N ILE A 68 6.14 -4.00 -6.25
CA ILE A 68 5.44 -3.10 -5.30
C ILE A 68 5.68 -1.64 -5.67
N MET A 69 6.92 -1.26 -6.01
CA MET A 69 7.26 0.11 -6.42
C MET A 69 6.55 0.52 -7.71
N ASP A 70 6.53 -0.36 -8.71
CA ASP A 70 5.83 -0.14 -9.98
C ASP A 70 4.32 0.01 -9.72
N SER A 71 3.72 -0.88 -8.93
CA SER A 71 2.31 -0.79 -8.55
C SER A 71 1.97 0.47 -7.76
N PHE A 72 2.88 0.96 -6.90
CA PHE A 72 2.71 2.26 -6.23
C PHE A 72 2.61 3.41 -7.23
N ASN A 73 3.46 3.39 -8.26
CA ASN A 73 3.51 4.41 -9.30
C ASN A 73 2.27 4.34 -10.20
N ASP A 74 1.94 3.16 -10.68
CA ASP A 74 0.84 2.90 -11.62
C ASP A 74 -0.52 3.23 -11.00
N ASN A 75 -0.65 2.95 -9.69
CA ASN A 75 -1.84 3.30 -8.93
C ASN A 75 -1.74 4.69 -8.27
N GLY A 76 -0.68 5.46 -8.54
CA GLY A 76 -0.46 6.82 -8.03
C GLY A 76 -0.61 6.96 -6.52
N ILE A 77 -0.21 5.96 -5.75
CA ILE A 77 -0.48 5.90 -4.30
C ILE A 77 0.12 7.10 -3.56
N GLY A 78 1.23 7.63 -4.04
CA GLY A 78 1.87 8.83 -3.49
C GLY A 78 1.07 10.14 -3.60
N SER A 79 -0.04 10.16 -4.36
CA SER A 79 -0.96 11.30 -4.41
C SER A 79 -2.18 11.18 -3.49
N LEU A 80 -2.34 10.03 -2.82
CA LEU A 80 -3.41 9.84 -1.84
C LEU A 80 -3.03 10.50 -0.51
N GLU A 81 -3.94 11.29 0.05
CA GLU A 81 -3.71 12.03 1.29
C GLU A 81 -4.88 11.83 2.27
N GLY A 82 -4.58 11.81 3.57
CA GLY A 82 -5.55 11.70 4.66
C GLY A 82 -5.86 10.27 5.10
N ASN A 83 -6.87 10.16 5.97
CA ASN A 83 -7.39 8.86 6.41
C ASN A 83 -8.41 8.37 5.38
N ILE A 84 -8.17 7.21 4.79
CA ILE A 84 -9.03 6.65 3.74
C ILE A 84 -9.54 5.30 4.21
N PHE A 85 -10.85 5.23 4.39
CA PHE A 85 -11.54 3.98 4.66
C PHE A 85 -12.13 3.48 3.34
N VAL A 86 -11.68 2.31 2.91
CA VAL A 86 -12.25 1.60 1.76
C VAL A 86 -13.16 0.52 2.32
N ASP A 87 -14.47 0.83 2.36
CA ASP A 87 -15.50 -0.10 2.80
C ASP A 87 -16.10 -0.88 1.65
N SER A 88 -16.18 -2.18 1.84
CA SER A 88 -16.92 -3.12 1.04
C SER A 88 -18.06 -3.71 1.88
N LYS A 89 -19.29 -3.46 1.45
CA LYS A 89 -20.51 -3.41 2.27
C LYS A 89 -20.92 -4.62 3.15
N ARG A 90 -20.15 -5.70 3.34
CA ARG A 90 -20.51 -6.79 4.27
C ARG A 90 -19.31 -7.37 5.00
N ALA A 91 -19.42 -7.45 6.32
CA ALA A 91 -18.47 -8.14 7.19
C ALA A 91 -18.52 -9.67 6.94
N ILE A 92 -17.41 -10.25 6.50
CA ILE A 92 -17.15 -11.69 6.61
C ILE A 92 -16.13 -11.83 7.74
N MET A 93 -16.50 -12.57 8.79
CA MET A 93 -15.59 -12.90 9.88
C MET A 93 -14.68 -14.07 9.49
N PRO A 94 -13.38 -14.03 9.84
CA PRO A 94 -12.64 -12.88 10.37
C PRO A 94 -12.25 -11.90 9.24
N PRO A 95 -12.29 -10.59 9.49
CA PRO A 95 -11.89 -9.60 8.49
C PRO A 95 -10.38 -9.66 8.25
N ASP A 96 -9.98 -9.79 6.99
CA ASP A 96 -8.58 -9.58 6.58
C ASP A 96 -8.33 -8.07 6.49
N ASN A 97 -8.18 -7.45 7.66
CA ASN A 97 -7.94 -6.02 7.79
C ASN A 97 -6.54 -5.71 7.27
N PHE A 98 -6.46 -5.42 5.98
CA PHE A 98 -5.25 -4.89 5.36
C PHE A 98 -5.28 -3.38 5.51
N GLN A 99 -4.39 -2.86 6.32
CA GLN A 99 -4.14 -1.44 6.45
C GLN A 99 -2.74 -1.15 5.90
N PHE A 100 -2.57 0.01 5.27
CA PHE A 100 -1.24 0.50 4.94
C PHE A 100 -1.12 2.00 5.11
N LYS A 101 0.06 2.42 5.55
CA LYS A 101 0.41 3.82 5.79
C LYS A 101 1.46 4.23 4.78
N VAL A 102 1.25 5.37 4.13
CA VAL A 102 2.25 6.00 3.26
C VAL A 102 2.89 7.12 4.05
N ILE A 103 4.21 7.03 4.25
CA ILE A 103 5.00 8.01 4.97
C ILE A 103 5.88 8.71 3.96
N LYS A 104 5.91 10.05 3.98
CA LYS A 104 6.83 10.87 3.18
C LYS A 104 7.78 11.65 4.10
N GLY A 105 9.07 11.33 4.05
CA GLY A 105 10.06 11.82 5.02
C GLY A 105 9.66 11.39 6.44
N ARG A 106 9.26 12.35 7.27
CA ARG A 106 8.73 12.09 8.64
C ARG A 106 7.21 12.28 8.76
N LYS A 107 6.53 12.66 7.68
CA LYS A 107 5.10 12.97 7.70
C LYS A 107 4.30 11.77 7.21
N ARG A 108 3.31 11.33 7.98
CA ARG A 108 2.29 10.40 7.50
C ARG A 108 1.44 11.12 6.44
N LEU A 109 1.52 10.66 5.20
CA LEU A 109 0.79 11.22 4.07
C LEU A 109 -0.63 10.66 4.00
N SER A 110 -0.75 9.34 4.13
CA SER A 110 -2.03 8.66 4.16
C SER A 110 -2.04 7.49 5.14
N ASP A 111 -3.23 7.19 5.63
CA ASP A 111 -3.54 6.03 6.46
C ASP A 111 -4.75 5.33 5.85
N ILE A 112 -4.52 4.17 5.23
CA ILE A 112 -5.50 3.52 4.35
C ILE A 112 -5.90 2.21 4.98
N THR A 113 -7.18 2.08 5.32
CA THR A 113 -7.75 0.83 5.84
C THR A 113 -8.64 0.23 4.77
N VAL A 114 -8.37 -1.02 4.40
CA VAL A 114 -9.10 -1.74 3.35
C VAL A 114 -9.76 -2.98 3.93
N SER A 115 -11.09 -2.95 4.07
CA SER A 115 -11.89 -4.15 4.36
C SER A 115 -12.10 -4.98 3.08
N ASN A 116 -12.33 -6.29 3.22
CA ASN A 116 -12.51 -7.21 2.08
C ASN A 116 -13.97 -7.27 1.62
N THR A 117 -14.24 -7.00 0.33
CA THR A 117 -15.20 -7.66 -0.60
C THR A 117 -15.51 -6.83 -1.88
N ASP A 118 -15.37 -7.43 -3.06
CA ASP A 118 -15.95 -7.09 -4.39
C ASP A 118 -15.86 -5.66 -5.02
N PRO A 119 -15.94 -5.54 -6.36
CA PRO A 119 -15.30 -4.44 -7.08
C PRO A 119 -16.03 -3.10 -6.94
N ILE A 120 -15.27 -2.09 -6.51
CA ILE A 120 -15.73 -0.70 -6.40
C ILE A 120 -15.48 0.04 -7.73
N THR A 121 -16.48 0.84 -8.15
CA THR A 121 -16.52 1.61 -9.39
C THR A 121 -15.82 2.98 -9.34
N ASP A 122 -15.39 3.45 -8.17
CA ASP A 122 -14.62 4.69 -8.01
C ASP A 122 -13.13 4.46 -8.33
N GLY A 123 -12.58 5.30 -9.21
CA GLY A 123 -11.18 5.25 -9.64
C GLY A 123 -10.19 5.33 -8.48
N LYS A 124 -10.50 6.05 -7.39
CA LYS A 124 -9.63 6.12 -6.20
C LYS A 124 -9.58 4.78 -5.46
N ASN A 125 -10.74 4.17 -5.21
CA ASN A 125 -10.83 2.88 -4.51
C ASN A 125 -10.24 1.74 -5.35
N LYS A 126 -10.46 1.76 -6.68
CA LYS A 126 -9.86 0.80 -7.62
C LYS A 126 -8.33 0.82 -7.56
N ARG A 127 -7.71 2.01 -7.52
CA ARG A 127 -6.25 2.17 -7.38
C ARG A 127 -5.71 1.57 -6.07
N ILE A 128 -6.40 1.81 -4.96
CA ILE A 128 -6.05 1.25 -3.64
C ILE A 128 -6.16 -0.28 -3.64
N LEU A 129 -7.25 -0.82 -4.21
CA LEU A 129 -7.49 -2.27 -4.26
C LEU A 129 -6.48 -2.99 -5.17
N ASN A 130 -6.14 -2.41 -6.32
CA ASN A 130 -5.11 -2.95 -7.20
C ASN A 130 -3.74 -3.00 -6.51
N PHE A 131 -3.37 -1.92 -5.82
CA PHE A 131 -2.12 -1.86 -5.06
C PHE A 131 -2.10 -2.91 -3.93
N LYS A 132 -3.19 -3.00 -3.13
CA LYS A 132 -3.35 -4.04 -2.11
C LYS A 132 -3.16 -5.44 -2.69
N LYS A 133 -3.77 -5.72 -3.84
CA LYS A 133 -3.66 -7.03 -4.50
C LYS A 133 -2.21 -7.36 -4.83
N THR A 134 -1.47 -6.43 -5.46
CA THR A 134 -0.04 -6.65 -5.76
C THR A 134 0.77 -6.96 -4.50
N VAL A 135 0.56 -6.18 -3.44
CA VAL A 135 1.29 -6.38 -2.17
C VAL A 135 0.95 -7.73 -1.55
N ALA A 136 -0.33 -8.09 -1.49
CA ALA A 136 -0.79 -9.37 -0.97
C ALA A 136 -0.22 -10.55 -1.78
N ASP A 137 -0.18 -10.45 -3.11
CA ASP A 137 0.39 -11.49 -3.97
C ASP A 137 1.90 -11.65 -3.72
N VAL A 138 2.65 -10.54 -3.57
CA VAL A 138 4.08 -10.58 -3.24
C VAL A 138 4.32 -11.24 -1.89
N LEU A 139 3.61 -10.82 -0.85
CA LEU A 139 3.80 -11.32 0.50
C LEU A 139 3.35 -12.78 0.64
N ASN A 140 2.24 -13.17 0.03
CA ASN A 140 1.78 -14.57 0.04
C ASN A 140 2.67 -15.52 -0.77
N ARG A 141 3.62 -15.03 -1.58
CA ARG A 141 4.67 -15.87 -2.19
C ARG A 141 5.88 -16.05 -1.28
N ASN A 142 6.12 -15.13 -0.36
CA ASN A 142 7.28 -15.14 0.53
C ASN A 142 7.11 -16.17 1.66
N ASN A 143 8.13 -17.01 1.86
CA ASN A 143 8.06 -18.08 2.86
C ASN A 143 8.17 -17.56 4.31
N ASP A 144 9.00 -16.54 4.56
CA ASP A 144 9.15 -15.90 5.88
C ASP A 144 7.81 -15.28 6.31
N PHE A 145 7.11 -14.63 5.37
CA PHE A 145 5.78 -14.08 5.62
C PHE A 145 4.75 -15.17 5.94
N LYS A 146 4.76 -16.29 5.21
CA LYS A 146 3.89 -17.44 5.51
C LYS A 146 4.19 -18.02 6.90
N ALA A 147 5.47 -18.15 7.25
CA ALA A 147 5.90 -18.62 8.56
C ALA A 147 5.42 -17.68 9.67
N ALA A 148 5.55 -16.37 9.49
CA ALA A 148 5.02 -15.37 10.44
C ALA A 148 3.49 -15.47 10.60
N LYS A 149 2.74 -15.63 9.50
CA LYS A 149 1.28 -15.87 9.56
C LYS A 149 0.93 -17.18 10.29
N GLN A 150 1.71 -18.23 10.08
CA GLN A 150 1.52 -19.53 10.73
C GLN A 150 1.82 -19.46 12.24
N ALA A 151 2.92 -18.81 12.62
CA ALA A 151 3.28 -18.59 14.02
C ALA A 151 2.18 -17.81 14.76
N PHE A 152 1.57 -16.82 14.10
CA PHE A 152 0.39 -16.15 14.63
C PHE A 152 -0.80 -17.11 14.78
N ALA A 153 -1.16 -17.88 13.75
CA ALA A 153 -2.30 -18.81 13.83
C ALA A 153 -2.13 -19.85 14.97
N GLN A 154 -0.89 -20.28 15.24
CA GLN A 154 -0.55 -21.21 16.31
C GLN A 154 -0.54 -20.58 17.71
N SER A 155 -0.45 -19.26 17.82
CA SER A 155 -0.46 -18.55 19.11
C SER A 155 -1.82 -18.58 19.84
N GLY A 156 -2.86 -19.11 19.21
CA GLY A 156 -4.18 -19.30 19.83
C GLY A 156 -4.95 -18.00 20.10
N VAL A 157 -4.51 -16.88 19.52
CA VAL A 157 -5.22 -15.59 19.65
C VAL A 157 -6.53 -15.65 18.87
N VAL A 158 -7.65 -15.69 19.60
CA VAL A 158 -9.00 -15.59 19.05
C VAL A 158 -9.24 -14.14 18.62
N ILE A 159 -9.60 -13.96 17.34
CA ILE A 159 -9.96 -12.66 16.75
C ILE A 159 -11.42 -12.38 17.13
N TYR A 160 -11.66 -11.36 17.94
CA TYR A 160 -12.99 -10.80 18.20
C TYR A 160 -13.31 -9.70 17.19
#